data_AF-A0A258F4P0-F1
#
_entry.id   AF-A0A258F4P0-F1
#
_cell.length_a   1.000
_cell.length_b   1.000
_cell.length_c   1.000
_cell.angle_alpha   90.00
_cell.angle_beta   90.00
_cell.angle_gamma   90.00
#
_symmetry.space_group_name_H-M   'P 1'
#
loop_
_entity.id
_entity.type
_entity.pdbx_description
1 polymer ?
#
loop_
_entity_poly.entity_id
_entity_poly.type
_entity_poly.pdbx_seq_one_letter_code
_entity_poly.pdbx_strand_id
1 'polypeptide(L)'
;MSKLVRPHGGGELKPLLLTGDALAAEKSRAASLPKVKMSSRETGDLIMLGIGGFTPLDGFMTHGDWEGVCDGYKMANGLFWPIPVTLSTDDETVKVGDEVALVDTETGDIMGTMKVTEKYSIDKAHECMQVYKTTDLEHPGVKMVMAQGKYNLAGPVKVLSTGSFKEEYGEQFMTPAETRAKFEQLGWSKVAAFQTRNPMHRSHEYLAKIAIETMDGVLVHSLLGALKPGDIPADVRSEAISVLVENYFAPNTVIQAGYPLDMRYAGPREALLHALFRQNYGCSHLIVGRDHAGVGDYYGPFDAQKIFDEIPKGSLETQNMNIDWTFWCNKCGGMASQRTCPHTKDDRILLSGTKVRSMLSEGQDLPVEFSRPEVAKVLQKYYAGLTAEQNIKVELKGHSAA
;
A
#
# COMPACT_ATOMS: atom_id res chain seq x y z
N MET A 1 28.82 7.00 2.60
CA MET A 1 27.68 6.98 1.66
C MET A 1 26.73 5.89 2.10
N SER A 2 25.42 6.10 1.98
CA SER A 2 24.41 5.10 2.29
C SER A 2 24.65 3.80 1.50
N LYS A 3 24.33 2.66 2.11
CA LYS A 3 24.35 1.34 1.44
C LYS A 3 22.97 0.87 1.00
N LEU A 4 21.92 1.66 1.26
CA LEU A 4 20.56 1.37 0.85
C LEU A 4 20.40 1.56 -0.67
N VAL A 5 19.36 0.97 -1.24
CA VAL A 5 18.96 1.25 -2.62
C VAL A 5 18.69 2.73 -2.83
N ARG A 6 19.01 3.24 -4.01
CA ARG A 6 18.76 4.64 -4.34
C ARG A 6 17.26 4.88 -4.50
N PRO A 7 16.76 6.09 -4.16
CA PRO A 7 15.43 6.50 -4.55
C PRO A 7 15.17 6.25 -6.04
N HIS A 8 13.91 6.01 -6.39
CA HIS A 8 13.50 5.77 -7.76
C HIS A 8 13.91 6.95 -8.66
N GLY A 9 14.45 6.64 -9.85
CA GLY A 9 15.11 7.63 -10.71
C GLY A 9 16.58 7.93 -10.37
N GLY A 10 17.12 7.36 -9.28
CA GLY A 10 18.57 7.37 -8.95
C GLY A 10 19.10 8.65 -8.31
N GLY A 11 18.25 9.65 -8.08
CA GLY A 11 18.58 10.91 -7.39
C GLY A 11 18.34 10.86 -5.88
N GLU A 12 18.20 12.04 -5.27
CA GLU A 12 17.80 12.18 -3.86
C GLU A 12 16.28 12.03 -3.69
N LEU A 13 15.84 11.79 -2.45
CA LEU A 13 14.41 11.88 -2.12
C LEU A 13 13.88 13.28 -2.41
N LYS A 14 12.67 13.36 -2.94
CA LYS A 14 12.02 14.62 -3.32
C LYS A 14 10.69 14.78 -2.57
N PRO A 15 10.71 15.00 -1.23
CA PRO A 15 9.51 15.33 -0.50
C PRO A 15 8.98 16.71 -0.93
N LEU A 16 7.67 16.81 -1.16
CA LEU A 16 7.01 18.06 -1.55
C LEU A 16 6.28 18.74 -0.38
N LEU A 17 6.36 18.17 0.83
CA LEU A 17 5.81 18.74 2.06
C LEU A 17 6.63 19.97 2.47
N LEU A 18 5.97 21.11 2.53
CA LEU A 18 6.58 22.34 3.03
C LEU A 18 6.72 22.30 4.55
N THR A 19 7.75 22.97 5.06
CA THR A 19 7.99 23.14 6.50
C THR A 19 8.33 24.60 6.83
N GLY A 20 8.22 24.99 8.10
CA GLY A 20 8.65 26.31 8.59
C GLY A 20 7.91 27.47 7.92
N ASP A 21 8.64 28.56 7.63
CA ASP A 21 8.07 29.79 7.09
C ASP A 21 7.42 29.61 5.70
N ALA A 22 7.99 28.74 4.86
CA ALA A 22 7.44 28.43 3.55
C ALA A 22 6.05 27.79 3.67
N LEU A 23 5.86 26.90 4.64
CA LEU A 23 4.57 26.28 4.92
C LEU A 23 3.55 27.31 5.41
N ALA A 24 3.94 28.16 6.36
CA ALA A 24 3.06 29.19 6.92
C ALA A 24 2.59 30.16 5.84
N ALA A 25 3.52 30.66 5.00
CA ALA A 25 3.20 31.57 3.91
C ALA A 25 2.27 30.93 2.87
N GLU A 26 2.55 29.68 2.47
CA GLU A 26 1.74 28.98 1.47
C GLU A 26 0.35 28.62 2.01
N LYS A 27 0.21 28.27 3.30
CA LYS A 27 -1.10 28.08 3.95
C LYS A 27 -1.96 29.34 3.92
N SER A 28 -1.38 30.51 4.24
CA SER A 28 -2.10 31.78 4.17
C SER A 28 -2.53 32.10 2.74
N ARG A 29 -1.66 31.84 1.75
CA ARG A 29 -1.96 32.04 0.33
C ARG A 29 -3.09 31.13 -0.15
N ALA A 30 -3.02 29.85 0.20
CA ALA A 30 -3.95 28.82 -0.26
C ALA A 30 -5.41 29.10 0.13
N ALA A 31 -5.64 29.77 1.27
CA ALA A 31 -6.99 30.17 1.70
C ALA A 31 -7.73 31.07 0.70
N SER A 32 -7.00 31.78 -0.17
CA SER A 32 -7.55 32.70 -1.16
C SER A 32 -7.68 32.12 -2.57
N LEU A 33 -7.13 30.93 -2.81
CA LEU A 33 -7.11 30.31 -4.14
C LEU A 33 -8.46 29.63 -4.47
N PRO A 34 -8.79 29.48 -5.77
CA PRO A 34 -9.83 28.56 -6.21
C PRO A 34 -9.59 27.15 -5.64
N LYS A 35 -10.65 26.50 -5.19
CA LYS A 35 -10.57 25.22 -4.49
C LYS A 35 -10.89 24.07 -5.44
N VAL A 36 -9.98 23.13 -5.58
CA VAL A 36 -10.19 21.84 -6.25
C VAL A 36 -10.34 20.76 -5.19
N LYS A 37 -11.44 20.03 -5.26
CA LYS A 37 -11.77 18.94 -4.35
C LYS A 37 -11.03 17.67 -4.75
N MET A 38 -10.50 16.95 -3.77
CA MET A 38 -9.83 15.67 -3.94
C MET A 38 -10.64 14.55 -3.30
N SER A 39 -10.70 13.42 -4.00
CA SER A 39 -11.11 12.14 -3.42
C SER A 39 -10.09 11.63 -2.41
N SER A 40 -10.48 10.66 -1.56
CA SER A 40 -9.59 9.99 -0.60
C SER A 40 -8.30 9.47 -1.24
N ARG A 41 -8.42 8.83 -2.43
CA ARG A 41 -7.28 8.36 -3.23
C ARG A 41 -6.32 9.49 -3.61
N GLU A 42 -6.85 10.60 -4.11
CA GLU A 42 -6.05 11.75 -4.54
C GLU A 42 -5.41 12.46 -3.34
N THR A 43 -6.10 12.51 -2.20
CA THR A 43 -5.54 12.99 -0.93
C THR A 43 -4.38 12.11 -0.49
N GLY A 44 -4.52 10.78 -0.51
CA GLY A 44 -3.44 9.84 -0.20
C GLY A 44 -2.24 9.98 -1.15
N ASP A 45 -2.49 10.18 -2.44
CA ASP A 45 -1.46 10.43 -3.45
C ASP A 45 -0.71 11.73 -3.21
N LEU A 46 -1.42 12.81 -2.85
CA LEU A 46 -0.82 14.07 -2.46
C LEU A 46 0.07 13.91 -1.23
N ILE A 47 -0.36 13.14 -0.23
CA ILE A 47 0.47 12.87 0.96
C ILE A 47 1.71 12.06 0.58
N MET A 48 1.58 11.04 -0.28
CA MET A 48 2.72 10.26 -0.78
C MET A 48 3.72 11.12 -1.56
N LEU A 49 3.25 12.11 -2.34
CA LEU A 49 4.10 13.14 -2.95
C LEU A 49 4.78 14.00 -1.87
N GLY A 50 4.02 14.43 -0.86
CA GLY A 50 4.49 15.27 0.24
C GLY A 50 5.64 14.64 1.03
N ILE A 51 5.49 13.37 1.42
CA ILE A 51 6.51 12.65 2.20
C ILE A 51 7.66 12.11 1.33
N GLY A 52 7.56 12.23 0.00
CA GLY A 52 8.57 11.71 -0.94
C GLY A 52 8.44 10.22 -1.25
N GLY A 53 7.33 9.58 -0.88
CA GLY A 53 7.02 8.19 -1.21
C GLY A 53 6.88 7.98 -2.72
N PHE A 54 6.43 9.02 -3.44
CA PHE A 54 6.32 9.05 -4.90
C PHE A 54 7.48 9.79 -5.59
N THR A 55 8.64 9.92 -4.95
CA THR A 55 9.87 10.36 -5.64
C THR A 55 10.06 9.56 -6.94
N PRO A 56 10.33 10.20 -8.10
CA PRO A 56 10.72 11.61 -8.29
C PRO A 56 9.61 12.56 -8.77
N LEU A 57 8.33 12.17 -8.70
CA LEU A 57 7.22 13.01 -9.13
C LEU A 57 7.26 14.38 -8.42
N ASP A 58 6.93 15.46 -9.14
CA ASP A 58 6.71 16.81 -8.60
C ASP A 58 5.23 17.17 -8.46
N GLY A 59 4.32 16.30 -8.89
CA GLY A 59 2.90 16.56 -8.85
C GLY A 59 2.08 15.52 -9.59
N PHE A 60 0.89 15.92 -10.01
CA PHE A 60 -0.02 15.05 -10.75
C PHE A 60 0.34 15.00 -12.24
N MET A 61 0.18 13.81 -12.82
CA MET A 61 0.69 13.44 -14.14
C MET A 61 0.05 14.22 -15.29
N THR A 62 0.88 14.57 -16.27
CA THR A 62 0.45 15.09 -17.59
C THR A 62 -0.29 14.03 -18.40
N HIS A 63 -0.96 14.41 -19.49
CA HIS A 63 -1.57 13.43 -20.40
C HIS A 63 -0.51 12.47 -20.96
N GLY A 64 0.66 12.98 -21.33
CA GLY A 64 1.76 12.17 -21.86
C GLY A 64 2.30 11.17 -20.83
N ASP A 65 2.39 11.57 -19.56
CA ASP A 65 2.77 10.64 -18.49
C ASP A 65 1.68 9.58 -18.27
N TRP A 66 0.41 9.99 -18.22
CA TRP A 66 -0.72 9.07 -18.06
C TRP A 66 -0.76 8.02 -19.17
N GLU A 67 -0.69 8.44 -20.43
CA GLU A 67 -0.75 7.57 -21.61
C GLU A 67 0.43 6.59 -21.62
N GLY A 68 1.65 7.09 -21.42
CA GLY A 68 2.84 6.25 -21.38
C GLY A 68 2.84 5.24 -20.22
N VAL A 69 2.28 5.60 -19.07
CA VAL A 69 2.15 4.71 -17.91
C VAL A 69 1.11 3.62 -18.16
N CYS A 70 -0.02 3.97 -18.77
CA CYS A 70 -1.01 3.00 -19.20
C CYS A 70 -0.40 1.99 -20.18
N ASP A 71 0.28 2.48 -21.23
CA ASP A 71 0.66 1.64 -22.38
C ASP A 71 1.99 0.92 -22.22
N GLY A 72 2.93 1.51 -21.50
CA GLY A 72 4.33 1.07 -21.52
C GLY A 72 5.04 1.09 -20.17
N TYR A 73 4.31 1.37 -19.08
CA TYR A 73 4.87 1.55 -17.74
C TYR A 73 5.92 2.66 -17.68
N LYS A 74 5.80 3.73 -18.49
CA LYS A 74 6.80 4.80 -18.54
C LYS A 74 6.16 6.16 -18.61
N MET A 75 6.69 7.10 -17.84
CA MET A 75 6.37 8.52 -17.97
C MET A 75 6.90 9.08 -19.29
N ALA A 76 6.49 10.30 -19.65
CA ALA A 76 6.91 10.97 -20.89
C ALA A 76 8.43 11.17 -20.98
N ASN A 77 9.11 11.27 -19.82
CA ASN A 77 10.57 11.35 -19.74
C ASN A 77 11.28 9.97 -19.87
N GLY A 78 10.53 8.89 -20.07
CA GLY A 78 11.01 7.53 -20.22
C GLY A 78 11.27 6.77 -18.92
N LEU A 79 11.13 7.41 -17.74
CA LEU A 79 11.30 6.74 -16.45
C LEU A 79 10.13 5.80 -16.18
N PHE A 80 10.44 4.62 -15.65
CA PHE A 80 9.44 3.62 -15.32
C PHE A 80 8.44 4.14 -14.27
N TRP A 81 7.15 3.88 -14.48
CA TRP A 81 6.10 4.09 -13.49
C TRP A 81 4.90 3.17 -13.75
N PRO A 82 4.35 2.46 -12.75
CA PRO A 82 3.42 1.36 -13.01
C PRO A 82 1.93 1.70 -13.00
N ILE A 83 1.51 2.75 -12.31
CA ILE A 83 0.08 3.13 -12.16
C ILE A 83 -0.04 4.67 -12.23
N PRO A 84 -0.96 5.23 -13.03
CA PRO A 84 -1.12 6.69 -13.12
C PRO A 84 -1.45 7.35 -11.77
N VAL A 85 -0.85 8.52 -11.53
CA VAL A 85 -1.13 9.39 -10.35
C VAL A 85 -1.74 10.68 -10.87
N THR A 86 -3.08 10.73 -10.91
CA THR A 86 -3.86 11.78 -11.55
C THR A 86 -4.80 12.46 -10.54
N LEU A 87 -5.10 13.74 -10.79
CA LEU A 87 -6.08 14.53 -10.06
C LEU A 87 -7.22 14.90 -11.01
N SER A 88 -8.43 14.45 -10.70
CA SER A 88 -9.61 14.66 -11.55
C SER A 88 -10.53 15.77 -11.03
N THR A 89 -11.31 16.39 -11.92
CA THR A 89 -12.29 17.42 -11.59
C THR A 89 -13.39 17.51 -12.65
N ASP A 90 -14.59 17.91 -12.24
CA ASP A 90 -15.68 18.33 -13.13
C ASP A 90 -15.75 19.84 -13.29
N ASP A 91 -14.90 20.60 -12.60
CA ASP A 91 -14.90 22.06 -12.65
C ASP A 91 -14.36 22.56 -14.00
N GLU A 92 -15.27 23.05 -14.85
CA GLU A 92 -14.92 23.61 -16.16
C GLU A 92 -14.18 24.96 -16.05
N THR A 93 -14.32 25.66 -14.92
CA THR A 93 -13.81 27.02 -14.72
C THR A 93 -12.30 27.08 -14.48
N VAL A 94 -11.70 26.00 -13.97
CA VAL A 94 -10.24 25.87 -13.79
C VAL A 94 -9.54 25.84 -15.14
N LYS A 95 -8.51 26.66 -15.32
CA LYS A 95 -7.76 26.83 -16.56
C LYS A 95 -6.28 26.49 -16.38
N VAL A 96 -5.64 26.17 -17.50
CA VAL A 96 -4.17 26.07 -17.55
C VAL A 96 -3.57 27.43 -17.16
N GLY A 97 -2.59 27.39 -16.25
CA GLY A 97 -1.95 28.57 -15.67
C GLY A 97 -2.49 28.95 -14.29
N ASP A 98 -3.67 28.45 -13.90
CA ASP A 98 -4.23 28.75 -12.58
C ASP A 98 -3.40 28.13 -11.45
N GLU A 99 -3.41 28.80 -10.30
CA GLU A 99 -2.98 28.21 -9.04
C GLU A 99 -4.21 27.89 -8.20
N VAL A 100 -4.30 26.65 -7.71
CA VAL A 100 -5.46 26.14 -6.99
C VAL A 100 -5.06 25.59 -5.62
N ALA A 101 -5.97 25.69 -4.66
CA ALA A 101 -5.89 24.99 -3.39
C ALA A 101 -6.52 23.60 -3.54
N LEU A 102 -5.82 22.57 -3.08
CA LEU A 102 -6.26 21.19 -3.07
C LEU A 102 -6.92 20.88 -1.73
N VAL A 103 -8.20 20.50 -1.78
CA VAL A 103 -9.04 20.34 -0.60
C VAL A 103 -9.47 18.89 -0.46
N ASP A 104 -9.19 18.29 0.68
CA ASP A 104 -9.70 16.97 1.00
C ASP A 104 -11.22 17.04 1.23
N THR A 105 -11.97 16.15 0.58
CA THR A 105 -13.44 16.16 0.66
C THR A 105 -13.99 15.56 1.93
N GLU A 106 -13.22 14.70 2.61
CA GLU A 106 -13.66 14.06 3.86
C GLU A 106 -13.54 15.02 5.05
N THR A 107 -12.40 15.71 5.16
CA THR A 107 -12.12 16.66 6.26
C THR A 107 -12.49 18.11 5.95
N GLY A 108 -12.47 18.51 4.67
CA GLY A 108 -12.58 19.91 4.25
C GLY A 108 -11.28 20.70 4.35
N ASP A 109 -10.17 20.06 4.73
CA ASP A 109 -8.88 20.72 4.93
C ASP A 109 -8.17 21.03 3.61
N ILE A 110 -7.43 22.15 3.60
CA ILE A 110 -6.51 22.47 2.50
C ILE A 110 -5.22 21.67 2.70
N MET A 111 -5.00 20.70 1.83
CA MET A 111 -3.89 19.75 1.91
C MET A 111 -2.69 20.17 1.07
N GLY A 112 -2.89 20.98 0.03
CA GLY A 112 -1.85 21.38 -0.89
C GLY A 112 -2.23 22.57 -1.75
N THR A 113 -1.27 23.06 -2.54
CA THR A 113 -1.53 23.93 -3.69
C THR A 113 -0.92 23.33 -4.94
N MET A 114 -1.49 23.65 -6.09
CA MET A 114 -1.01 23.16 -7.38
C MET A 114 -1.03 24.28 -8.41
N LYS A 115 -0.02 24.32 -9.27
CA LYS A 115 -0.03 25.13 -10.49
C LYS A 115 -0.48 24.25 -11.66
N VAL A 116 -1.63 24.55 -12.26
CA VAL A 116 -2.18 23.77 -13.37
C VAL A 116 -1.35 24.02 -14.63
N THR A 117 -0.70 22.99 -15.15
CA THR A 117 0.07 23.04 -16.41
C THR A 117 -0.68 22.39 -17.57
N GLU A 118 -1.62 21.50 -17.28
CA GLU A 118 -2.45 20.83 -18.28
C GLU A 118 -3.85 20.55 -17.71
N LYS A 119 -4.85 20.57 -18.59
CA LYS A 119 -6.21 20.10 -18.32
C LYS A 119 -6.65 19.24 -19.49
N TYR A 120 -6.88 17.96 -19.26
CA TYR A 120 -7.13 16.97 -20.31
C TYR A 120 -8.22 15.98 -19.90
N SER A 121 -8.78 15.24 -20.85
CA SER A 121 -9.67 14.11 -20.57
C SER A 121 -8.93 12.81 -20.88
N ILE A 122 -9.33 11.73 -20.20
CA ILE A 122 -8.74 10.40 -20.38
C ILE A 122 -9.75 9.41 -20.95
N ASP A 123 -9.25 8.39 -21.65
CA ASP A 123 -10.01 7.17 -21.89
C ASP A 123 -9.97 6.30 -20.63
N LYS A 124 -11.02 6.42 -19.82
CA LYS A 124 -11.17 5.66 -18.57
C LYS A 124 -11.22 4.15 -18.81
N ALA A 125 -11.82 3.69 -19.91
CA ALA A 125 -11.91 2.26 -20.21
C ALA A 125 -10.55 1.70 -20.59
N HIS A 126 -9.75 2.49 -21.32
CA HIS A 126 -8.36 2.17 -21.63
C HIS A 126 -7.51 2.06 -20.35
N GLU A 127 -7.52 3.08 -19.47
CA GLU A 127 -6.80 2.99 -18.18
C GLU A 127 -7.25 1.76 -17.38
N CYS A 128 -8.56 1.50 -17.33
CA CYS A 128 -9.10 0.34 -16.62
C CYS A 128 -8.54 -0.99 -17.18
N MET A 129 -8.60 -1.16 -18.50
CA MET A 129 -8.11 -2.36 -19.15
C MET A 129 -6.60 -2.54 -18.98
N GLN A 130 -5.82 -1.46 -19.14
CA GLN A 130 -4.36 -1.55 -19.04
C GLN A 130 -3.88 -1.80 -17.61
N VAL A 131 -4.48 -1.13 -16.63
CA VAL A 131 -4.02 -1.16 -15.23
C VAL A 131 -4.60 -2.34 -14.47
N TYR A 132 -5.87 -2.67 -14.68
CA TYR A 132 -6.61 -3.66 -13.89
C TYR A 132 -6.99 -4.92 -14.67
N LYS A 133 -6.62 -5.00 -15.96
CA LYS A 133 -6.94 -6.13 -16.87
C LYS A 133 -8.44 -6.36 -17.08
N THR A 134 -9.28 -5.39 -16.72
CA THR A 134 -10.73 -5.49 -16.81
C THR A 134 -11.36 -4.10 -16.83
N THR A 135 -12.59 -4.00 -17.35
CA THR A 135 -13.46 -2.83 -17.25
C THR A 135 -14.70 -3.11 -16.39
N ASP A 136 -14.69 -4.22 -15.64
CA ASP A 136 -15.78 -4.59 -14.75
C ASP A 136 -15.89 -3.64 -13.54
N LEU A 137 -17.06 -3.02 -13.37
CA LEU A 137 -17.35 -2.07 -12.29
C LEU A 137 -17.36 -2.71 -10.90
N GLU A 138 -17.45 -4.04 -10.80
CA GLU A 138 -17.29 -4.76 -9.53
C GLU A 138 -15.82 -4.75 -9.05
N HIS A 139 -14.85 -4.51 -9.94
CA HIS A 139 -13.47 -4.31 -9.54
C HIS A 139 -13.32 -2.93 -8.85
N PRO A 140 -12.85 -2.85 -7.58
CA PRO A 140 -12.76 -1.58 -6.85
C PRO A 140 -11.94 -0.50 -7.57
N GLY A 141 -10.79 -0.88 -8.13
CA GLY A 141 -9.94 -0.03 -8.96
C GLY A 141 -10.64 0.57 -10.19
N VAL A 142 -11.35 -0.25 -10.97
CA VAL A 142 -12.14 0.21 -12.11
C VAL A 142 -13.22 1.18 -11.67
N LYS A 143 -13.95 0.86 -10.59
CA LYS A 143 -14.97 1.77 -10.03
C LYS A 143 -14.38 3.14 -9.67
N MET A 144 -13.18 3.18 -9.09
CA MET A 144 -12.47 4.43 -8.77
C MET A 144 -12.13 5.24 -10.04
N VAL A 145 -11.59 4.61 -11.08
CA VAL A 145 -11.27 5.30 -12.34
C VAL A 145 -12.52 5.79 -13.05
N MET A 146 -13.57 4.96 -13.10
CA MET A 146 -14.84 5.33 -13.73
C MET A 146 -15.51 6.51 -13.03
N ALA A 147 -15.35 6.62 -11.71
CA ALA A 147 -15.88 7.71 -10.89
C ALA A 147 -15.07 9.02 -10.95
N GLN A 148 -13.89 9.05 -11.58
CA GLN A 148 -13.12 10.30 -11.74
C GLN A 148 -13.94 11.38 -12.45
N GLY A 149 -13.60 12.66 -12.23
CA GLY A 149 -14.20 13.77 -12.96
C GLY A 149 -13.95 13.72 -14.47
N LYS A 150 -14.59 14.63 -15.22
CA LYS A 150 -14.46 14.75 -16.68
C LYS A 150 -13.04 15.11 -17.14
N TYR A 151 -12.31 15.88 -16.34
CA TYR A 151 -10.97 16.35 -16.66
C TYR A 151 -9.96 15.92 -15.60
N ASN A 152 -8.74 15.59 -16.02
CA ASN A 152 -7.57 15.54 -15.17
C ASN A 152 -6.80 16.86 -15.24
N LEU A 153 -6.26 17.28 -14.10
CA LEU A 153 -5.38 18.42 -13.96
C LEU A 153 -3.96 17.91 -13.69
N ALA A 154 -3.00 18.38 -14.49
CA ALA A 154 -1.59 18.11 -14.27
C ALA A 154 -0.88 19.34 -13.71
N GLY A 155 0.22 19.08 -13.01
CA GLY A 155 1.18 20.11 -12.67
C GLY A 155 1.82 19.92 -11.30
N PRO A 156 2.85 20.73 -11.00
CA PRO A 156 3.60 20.60 -9.76
C PRO A 156 2.76 21.01 -8.55
N VAL A 157 2.98 20.33 -7.44
CA VAL A 157 2.28 20.56 -6.17
C VAL A 157 3.22 21.04 -5.07
N LYS A 158 2.66 21.76 -4.11
CA LYS A 158 3.25 21.98 -2.80
C LYS A 158 2.32 21.37 -1.77
N VAL A 159 2.84 20.51 -0.91
CA VAL A 159 2.02 19.82 0.10
C VAL A 159 2.11 20.57 1.42
N LEU A 160 0.96 20.77 2.07
CA LEU A 160 0.81 21.61 3.27
C LEU A 160 0.44 20.81 4.52
N SER A 161 0.00 19.57 4.35
CA SER A 161 -0.46 18.73 5.44
C SER A 161 -0.28 17.26 5.11
N THR A 162 -0.04 16.45 6.13
CA THR A 162 -0.15 14.99 6.06
C THR A 162 -1.50 14.50 6.56
N GLY A 163 -2.50 15.38 6.70
CA GLY A 163 -3.78 15.06 7.34
C GLY A 163 -3.58 14.77 8.83
N SER A 164 -4.44 13.92 9.40
CA SER A 164 -4.34 13.46 10.78
C SER A 164 -3.35 12.30 10.99
N PHE A 165 -2.69 11.81 9.94
CA PHE A 165 -1.94 10.55 10.00
C PHE A 165 -0.80 10.57 11.03
N LYS A 166 -0.07 11.69 11.17
CA LYS A 166 1.02 11.76 12.16
C LYS A 166 0.47 11.82 13.58
N GLU A 167 -0.62 12.55 13.78
CA GLU A 167 -1.28 12.73 15.07
C GLU A 167 -1.95 11.42 15.53
N GLU A 168 -2.56 10.67 14.61
CA GLU A 168 -3.28 9.42 14.89
C GLU A 168 -2.33 8.23 15.07
N TYR A 169 -1.31 8.12 14.23
CA TYR A 169 -0.44 6.93 14.18
C TYR A 169 0.95 7.13 14.77
N GLY A 170 1.31 8.37 15.15
CA GLY A 170 2.54 8.68 15.87
C GLY A 170 3.80 8.12 15.22
N GLU A 171 4.51 7.26 15.95
CA GLU A 171 5.75 6.61 15.49
C GLU A 171 5.53 5.58 14.38
N GLN A 172 4.31 5.07 14.21
CA GLN A 172 4.01 4.14 13.12
C GLN A 172 3.96 4.86 11.78
N PHE A 173 3.60 6.14 11.75
CA PHE A 173 3.70 6.94 10.53
C PHE A 173 5.16 7.38 10.33
N MET A 174 5.85 6.65 9.47
CA MET A 174 7.21 6.96 9.04
C MET A 174 7.23 7.39 7.58
N THR A 175 7.96 8.46 7.31
CA THR A 175 8.32 8.93 5.97
C THR A 175 9.45 8.06 5.38
N PRO A 176 9.65 8.11 4.05
CA PRO A 176 10.84 7.58 3.40
C PRO A 176 12.17 8.03 4.02
N ALA A 177 12.26 9.30 4.44
CA ALA A 177 13.47 9.83 5.07
C ALA A 177 13.70 9.21 6.46
N GLU A 178 12.65 9.10 7.28
CA GLU A 178 12.74 8.49 8.62
C GLU A 178 13.08 7.00 8.56
N THR A 179 12.46 6.24 7.65
CA THR A 179 12.76 4.80 7.48
C THR A 179 14.20 4.57 7.04
N ARG A 180 14.69 5.33 6.05
CA ARG A 180 16.10 5.27 5.62
C ARG A 180 17.06 5.60 6.75
N ALA A 181 16.84 6.71 7.47
CA ALA A 181 17.67 7.08 8.62
C ALA A 181 17.67 6.00 9.69
N LYS A 182 16.51 5.36 9.93
CA LYS A 182 16.40 4.28 10.89
C LYS A 182 17.15 3.02 10.44
N PHE A 183 17.04 2.62 9.16
CA PHE A 183 17.82 1.50 8.63
C PHE A 183 19.33 1.74 8.76
N GLU A 184 19.80 2.95 8.46
CA GLU A 184 21.21 3.31 8.61
C GLU A 184 21.67 3.27 10.08
N GLN A 185 20.84 3.76 11.00
CA GLN A 185 21.11 3.68 12.45
C GLN A 185 21.29 2.23 12.92
N LEU A 186 20.48 1.30 12.36
CA LEU A 186 20.55 -0.13 12.67
C LEU A 186 21.65 -0.87 11.89
N GLY A 187 22.37 -0.18 11.00
CA GLY A 187 23.39 -0.76 10.14
C GLY A 187 22.83 -1.62 9.00
N TRP A 188 21.54 -1.51 8.69
CA TRP A 188 20.88 -2.28 7.64
C TRP A 188 21.23 -1.73 6.26
N SER A 189 21.40 -2.63 5.30
CA SER A 189 21.73 -2.35 3.90
C SER A 189 20.82 -3.11 2.92
N LYS A 190 20.48 -4.36 3.25
CA LYS A 190 19.49 -5.18 2.55
C LYS A 190 18.26 -5.29 3.42
N VAL A 191 17.21 -4.58 3.03
CA VAL A 191 15.93 -4.57 3.76
C VAL A 191 14.83 -5.14 2.87
N ALA A 192 14.04 -6.05 3.41
CA ALA A 192 12.81 -6.52 2.78
C ALA A 192 11.61 -5.72 3.30
N ALA A 193 10.66 -5.42 2.44
CA ALA A 193 9.37 -4.86 2.85
C ALA A 193 8.29 -5.94 2.82
N PHE A 194 7.48 -5.99 3.88
CA PHE A 194 6.29 -6.81 3.97
C PHE A 194 5.06 -5.91 3.94
N GLN A 195 4.35 -5.91 2.81
CA GLN A 195 3.07 -5.23 2.66
C GLN A 195 1.99 -5.95 3.49
N THR A 196 1.24 -5.23 4.31
CA THR A 196 0.03 -5.80 4.92
C THR A 196 -1.08 -4.78 5.15
N ARG A 197 -2.32 -5.28 5.17
CA ARG A 197 -3.52 -4.60 5.66
C ARG A 197 -4.27 -5.43 6.71
N ASN A 198 -3.71 -6.59 7.06
CA ASN A 198 -4.29 -7.59 7.94
C ASN A 198 -3.34 -7.82 9.14
N PRO A 199 -3.86 -8.35 10.26
CA PRO A 199 -3.00 -8.91 11.30
C PRO A 199 -2.04 -9.97 10.76
N MET A 200 -0.90 -10.13 11.42
CA MET A 200 0.06 -11.18 11.08
C MET A 200 -0.24 -12.48 11.84
N HIS A 201 -0.33 -13.59 11.13
CA HIS A 201 -0.50 -14.94 11.67
C HIS A 201 0.75 -15.77 11.34
N ARG A 202 0.77 -17.07 11.62
CA ARG A 202 1.97 -17.90 11.47
C ARG A 202 2.49 -18.01 10.04
N SER A 203 1.61 -17.91 9.05
CA SER A 203 2.01 -17.74 7.64
C SER A 203 2.82 -16.45 7.49
N HIS A 204 2.27 -15.30 7.85
CA HIS A 204 2.94 -14.00 7.76
C HIS A 204 4.25 -13.95 8.58
N GLU A 205 4.27 -14.54 9.78
CA GLU A 205 5.47 -14.73 10.60
C GLU A 205 6.56 -15.47 9.81
N TYR A 206 6.20 -16.57 9.15
CA TYR A 206 7.12 -17.39 8.37
C TYR A 206 7.67 -16.63 7.15
N LEU A 207 6.86 -15.84 6.45
CA LEU A 207 7.31 -14.97 5.36
C LEU A 207 8.37 -13.97 5.84
N ALA A 208 8.08 -13.28 6.94
CA ALA A 208 9.01 -12.30 7.52
C ALA A 208 10.32 -12.95 8.00
N LYS A 209 10.24 -14.16 8.59
CA LYS A 209 11.43 -14.91 9.01
C LYS A 209 12.30 -15.36 7.84
N ILE A 210 11.70 -15.83 6.74
CA ILE A 210 12.46 -16.13 5.50
C ILE A 210 13.24 -14.90 5.02
N ALA A 211 12.62 -13.72 5.06
CA ALA A 211 13.30 -12.50 4.68
C ALA A 211 14.49 -12.20 5.60
N ILE A 212 14.30 -12.30 6.92
CA ILE A 212 15.36 -12.04 7.92
C ILE A 212 16.54 -13.02 7.79
N GLU A 213 16.32 -14.27 7.38
CA GLU A 213 17.41 -15.23 7.15
C GLU A 213 18.37 -14.81 6.02
N THR A 214 17.93 -13.92 5.12
CA THR A 214 18.69 -13.53 3.92
C THR A 214 18.97 -12.02 3.82
N MET A 215 18.39 -11.23 4.72
CA MET A 215 18.40 -9.77 4.72
C MET A 215 18.78 -9.25 6.12
N ASP A 216 19.18 -7.98 6.22
CA ASP A 216 19.54 -7.37 7.51
C ASP A 216 18.31 -7.13 8.40
N GLY A 217 17.13 -6.98 7.78
CA GLY A 217 15.86 -6.88 8.50
C GLY A 217 14.65 -6.71 7.57
N VAL A 218 13.47 -6.64 8.18
CA VAL A 218 12.19 -6.47 7.48
C VAL A 218 11.46 -5.23 7.97
N LEU A 219 10.98 -4.42 7.03
CA LEU A 219 9.98 -3.39 7.26
C LEU A 219 8.58 -4.01 7.10
N VAL A 220 7.91 -4.30 8.22
CA VAL A 220 6.47 -4.60 8.21
C VAL A 220 5.74 -3.29 7.98
N HIS A 221 5.21 -3.12 6.77
CA HIS A 221 4.70 -1.83 6.28
C HIS A 221 3.20 -1.91 6.05
N SER A 222 2.44 -1.40 7.01
CA SER A 222 0.99 -1.51 7.07
C SER A 222 0.28 -0.36 6.34
N LEU A 223 -0.82 -0.67 5.68
CA LEU A 223 -1.74 0.34 5.15
C LEU A 223 -2.37 1.12 6.32
N LEU A 224 -2.20 2.44 6.34
CA LEU A 224 -2.89 3.34 7.28
C LEU A 224 -4.09 4.06 6.63
N GLY A 225 -4.16 4.10 5.30
CA GLY A 225 -5.23 4.75 4.54
C GLY A 225 -6.60 4.06 4.66
N ALA A 226 -7.54 4.46 3.80
CA ALA A 226 -8.92 3.99 3.88
C ALA A 226 -9.00 2.45 3.79
N LEU A 227 -9.74 1.87 4.73
CA LEU A 227 -9.90 0.42 4.85
C LEU A 227 -11.19 -0.05 4.20
N LYS A 228 -11.24 -1.34 3.82
CA LYS A 228 -12.51 -1.93 3.37
C LYS A 228 -13.47 -2.07 4.55
N PRO A 229 -14.79 -1.94 4.34
CA PRO A 229 -15.78 -2.28 5.34
C PRO A 229 -15.55 -3.70 5.88
N GLY A 230 -15.39 -3.83 7.20
CA GLY A 230 -15.11 -5.10 7.88
C GLY A 230 -13.63 -5.44 8.08
N ASP A 231 -12.70 -4.62 7.61
CA ASP A 231 -11.29 -4.72 7.98
C ASP A 231 -11.10 -4.31 9.45
N ILE A 232 -10.13 -4.93 10.11
CA ILE A 232 -9.76 -4.63 11.49
C ILE A 232 -9.08 -3.25 11.55
N PRO A 233 -9.47 -2.37 12.48
CA PRO A 233 -8.87 -1.05 12.67
C PRO A 233 -7.35 -1.08 12.82
N ALA A 234 -6.70 0.01 12.40
CA ALA A 234 -5.25 0.09 12.34
C ALA A 234 -4.57 -0.09 13.70
N ASP A 235 -5.12 0.48 14.77
CA ASP A 235 -4.63 0.34 16.16
C ASP A 235 -4.63 -1.14 16.61
N VAL A 236 -5.71 -1.87 16.36
CA VAL A 236 -5.82 -3.30 16.71
C VAL A 236 -4.86 -4.16 15.89
N ARG A 237 -4.75 -3.90 14.58
CA ARG A 237 -3.77 -4.61 13.73
C ARG A 237 -2.35 -4.34 14.21
N SER A 238 -2.09 -3.10 14.60
CA SER A 238 -0.80 -2.67 15.08
C SER A 238 -0.43 -3.35 16.39
N GLU A 239 -1.35 -3.42 17.36
CA GLU A 239 -1.16 -4.17 18.61
C GLU A 239 -0.89 -5.65 18.33
N ALA A 240 -1.66 -6.28 17.44
CA ALA A 240 -1.49 -7.68 17.08
C ALA A 240 -0.12 -7.97 16.44
N ILE A 241 0.39 -7.07 15.60
CA ILE A 241 1.72 -7.18 15.00
C ILE A 241 2.81 -6.94 16.06
N SER A 242 2.68 -5.92 16.92
CA SER A 242 3.64 -5.66 18.00
C SER A 242 3.79 -6.86 18.92
N VAL A 243 2.68 -7.45 19.36
CA VAL A 243 2.68 -8.68 20.19
C VAL A 243 3.41 -9.82 19.50
N LEU A 244 3.23 -9.99 18.18
CA LEU A 244 3.94 -11.00 17.42
C LEU A 244 5.46 -10.70 17.37
N VAL A 245 5.83 -9.46 17.08
CA VAL A 245 7.24 -9.03 16.96
C VAL A 245 7.98 -9.19 18.28
N GLU A 246 7.44 -8.63 19.36
CA GLU A 246 8.05 -8.61 20.69
C GLU A 246 8.33 -10.01 21.25
N ASN A 247 7.43 -10.97 21.00
CA ASN A 247 7.53 -12.31 21.57
C ASN A 247 8.26 -13.31 20.68
N TYR A 248 8.31 -13.11 19.35
CA TYR A 248 8.69 -14.16 18.40
C TYR A 248 9.76 -13.78 17.37
N PHE A 249 10.24 -12.53 17.38
CA PHE A 249 11.33 -12.06 16.52
C PHE A 249 12.55 -11.66 17.34
N ALA A 250 13.73 -11.82 16.75
CA ALA A 250 14.96 -11.36 17.38
C ALA A 250 14.98 -9.82 17.44
N PRO A 251 15.62 -9.22 18.46
CA PRO A 251 15.86 -7.78 18.47
C PRO A 251 16.58 -7.34 17.20
N ASN A 252 16.32 -6.11 16.74
CA ASN A 252 16.97 -5.54 15.56
C ASN A 252 16.74 -6.30 14.24
N THR A 253 15.60 -6.98 14.07
CA THR A 253 15.25 -7.62 12.79
C THR A 253 13.96 -7.10 12.15
N VAL A 254 13.11 -6.39 12.90
CA VAL A 254 11.81 -5.89 12.42
C VAL A 254 11.66 -4.41 12.74
N ILE A 255 11.21 -3.63 11.76
CA ILE A 255 10.60 -2.32 11.97
C ILE A 255 9.13 -2.42 11.55
N GLN A 256 8.23 -1.96 12.41
CA GLN A 256 6.82 -1.79 12.09
C GLN A 256 6.55 -0.32 11.79
N ALA A 257 6.00 -0.06 10.62
CA ALA A 257 5.56 1.28 10.22
C ALA A 257 4.34 1.18 9.31
N GLY A 258 3.79 2.32 8.92
CA GLY A 258 2.69 2.39 7.97
C GLY A 258 2.82 3.51 6.94
N TYR A 259 1.90 3.53 5.99
CA TYR A 259 1.87 4.50 4.90
C TYR A 259 0.43 4.93 4.53
N PRO A 260 0.24 6.19 4.12
CA PRO A 260 -1.07 6.84 3.98
C PRO A 260 -1.65 6.74 2.55
N LEU A 261 -1.78 5.53 2.03
CA LEU A 261 -2.21 5.32 0.65
C LEU A 261 -3.46 4.45 0.60
N ASP A 262 -4.37 4.74 -0.33
CA ASP A 262 -5.47 3.86 -0.67
C ASP A 262 -5.02 2.80 -1.67
N MET A 263 -5.33 1.53 -1.41
CA MET A 263 -5.03 0.47 -2.38
C MET A 263 -5.96 0.55 -3.59
N ARG A 264 -5.39 0.31 -4.76
CA ARG A 264 -6.11 0.27 -6.05
C ARG A 264 -6.72 -1.11 -6.34
N TYR A 265 -6.24 -2.13 -5.62
CA TYR A 265 -6.48 -3.54 -5.90
C TYR A 265 -6.04 -3.95 -7.31
N ALA A 266 -4.99 -3.33 -7.85
CA ALA A 266 -4.49 -3.60 -9.21
C ALA A 266 -3.54 -4.81 -9.27
N GLY A 267 -3.60 -5.70 -8.27
CA GLY A 267 -2.88 -6.97 -8.21
C GLY A 267 -1.43 -6.84 -8.70
N PRO A 268 -1.10 -7.40 -9.89
CA PRO A 268 0.24 -7.32 -10.46
C PRO A 268 0.80 -5.90 -10.61
N ARG A 269 0.05 -4.95 -11.19
CA ARG A 269 0.58 -3.58 -11.36
C ARG A 269 0.78 -2.88 -10.02
N GLU A 270 -0.03 -3.20 -9.02
CA GLU A 270 0.13 -2.63 -7.69
C GLU A 270 1.30 -3.25 -6.92
N ALA A 271 1.69 -4.50 -7.21
CA ALA A 271 2.94 -5.07 -6.69
C ALA A 271 4.15 -4.27 -7.17
N LEU A 272 4.15 -3.81 -8.42
CA LEU A 272 5.18 -2.91 -8.96
C LEU A 272 5.15 -1.53 -8.29
N LEU A 273 3.95 -0.95 -8.09
CA LEU A 273 3.82 0.32 -7.38
C LEU A 273 4.34 0.21 -5.94
N HIS A 274 3.99 -0.88 -5.26
CA HIS A 274 4.50 -1.21 -3.94
C HIS A 274 6.03 -1.30 -3.97
N ALA A 275 6.64 -2.03 -4.90
CA ALA A 275 8.10 -2.13 -4.97
C ALA A 275 8.76 -0.77 -5.22
N LEU A 276 8.17 0.07 -6.08
CA LEU A 276 8.67 1.41 -6.41
C LEU A 276 8.72 2.30 -5.18
N PHE A 277 7.60 2.50 -4.47
CA PHE A 277 7.67 3.39 -3.32
C PHE A 277 8.45 2.74 -2.17
N ARG A 278 8.47 1.40 -2.03
CA ARG A 278 9.35 0.75 -1.03
C ARG A 278 10.83 0.98 -1.35
N GLN A 279 11.19 1.11 -2.62
CA GLN A 279 12.52 1.59 -3.01
C GLN A 279 12.78 2.97 -2.42
N ASN A 280 11.82 3.89 -2.53
CA ASN A 280 11.92 5.23 -1.94
C ASN A 280 12.04 5.18 -0.42
N TYR A 281 11.37 4.24 0.25
CA TYR A 281 11.54 3.98 1.69
C TYR A 281 12.88 3.31 2.05
N GLY A 282 13.71 2.94 1.08
CA GLY A 282 15.03 2.34 1.29
C GLY A 282 15.04 0.81 1.34
N CYS A 283 13.93 0.16 0.99
CA CYS A 283 13.86 -1.31 0.94
C CYS A 283 14.43 -1.83 -0.38
N SER A 284 15.37 -2.77 -0.27
CA SER A 284 15.98 -3.47 -1.41
C SER A 284 15.11 -4.58 -1.99
N HIS A 285 14.18 -5.12 -1.20
CA HIS A 285 13.32 -6.22 -1.61
C HIS A 285 11.86 -5.96 -1.20
N LEU A 286 10.92 -6.48 -1.99
CA LEU A 286 9.51 -6.57 -1.64
C LEU A 286 9.13 -8.04 -1.51
N ILE A 287 8.59 -8.46 -0.37
CA ILE A 287 7.99 -9.79 -0.25
C ILE A 287 6.70 -9.81 -1.09
N VAL A 288 6.64 -10.71 -2.07
CA VAL A 288 5.48 -10.90 -2.94
C VAL A 288 4.94 -12.31 -2.71
N GLY A 289 3.83 -12.39 -1.97
CA GLY A 289 3.14 -13.66 -1.69
C GLY A 289 2.11 -14.02 -2.77
N ARG A 290 1.30 -15.03 -2.46
CA ARG A 290 0.11 -15.38 -3.24
C ARG A 290 -0.88 -14.21 -3.25
N ASP A 291 -1.42 -13.88 -4.43
CA ASP A 291 -2.52 -12.92 -4.64
C ASP A 291 -2.22 -11.52 -4.08
N HIS A 292 -0.97 -11.07 -4.22
CA HIS A 292 -0.50 -9.79 -3.71
C HIS A 292 -1.29 -8.63 -4.32
N ALA A 293 -1.90 -7.80 -3.46
CA ALA A 293 -2.77 -6.69 -3.83
C ALA A 293 -3.95 -7.08 -4.76
N GLY A 294 -4.29 -8.37 -4.85
CA GLY A 294 -5.41 -8.85 -5.64
C GLY A 294 -6.77 -8.65 -4.96
N VAL A 295 -7.82 -8.86 -5.76
CA VAL A 295 -9.22 -8.82 -5.33
C VAL A 295 -10.02 -9.82 -6.15
N GLY A 296 -10.90 -10.57 -5.48
CA GLY A 296 -11.72 -11.60 -6.13
C GLY A 296 -10.85 -12.60 -6.91
N ASP A 297 -11.30 -12.93 -8.11
CA ASP A 297 -10.62 -13.84 -9.03
C ASP A 297 -10.11 -13.12 -10.30
N TYR A 298 -9.89 -11.80 -10.23
CA TYR A 298 -9.44 -10.99 -11.37
C TYR A 298 -7.99 -11.26 -11.80
N TYR A 299 -7.18 -11.84 -10.91
CA TYR A 299 -5.76 -12.12 -11.15
C TYR A 299 -5.42 -13.55 -10.78
N GLY A 300 -4.47 -14.14 -11.50
CA GLY A 300 -3.91 -15.43 -11.10
C GLY A 300 -3.16 -15.32 -9.76
N PRO A 301 -3.09 -16.42 -8.98
CA PRO A 301 -2.54 -16.40 -7.61
C PRO A 301 -1.07 -15.97 -7.52
N PHE A 302 -0.32 -15.98 -8.62
CA PHE A 302 1.09 -15.59 -8.66
C PHE A 302 1.40 -14.58 -9.77
N ASP A 303 0.39 -13.96 -10.36
CA ASP A 303 0.61 -13.00 -11.45
C ASP A 303 1.39 -11.77 -10.98
N ALA A 304 1.22 -11.38 -9.70
CA ALA A 304 2.00 -10.33 -9.07
C ALA A 304 3.49 -10.67 -8.89
N GLN A 305 3.85 -11.95 -8.88
CA GLN A 305 5.25 -12.38 -8.87
C GLN A 305 5.84 -12.34 -10.29
N LYS A 306 5.08 -12.81 -11.28
CA LYS A 306 5.51 -12.91 -12.69
C LYS A 306 5.74 -11.56 -13.35
N ILE A 307 4.95 -10.55 -12.99
CA ILE A 307 5.02 -9.23 -13.64
C ILE A 307 6.41 -8.56 -13.52
N PHE A 308 7.21 -8.91 -12.52
CA PHE A 308 8.59 -8.42 -12.39
C PHE A 308 9.51 -8.90 -13.53
N ASP A 309 9.18 -10.02 -14.18
CA ASP A 309 9.91 -10.54 -15.34
C ASP A 309 9.44 -9.90 -16.66
N GLU A 310 8.28 -9.22 -16.65
CA GLU A 310 7.63 -8.63 -17.84
C GLU A 310 8.03 -7.16 -18.04
N ILE A 311 8.49 -6.47 -17.00
CA ILE A 311 8.91 -5.07 -17.10
C ILE A 311 10.33 -4.91 -17.69
N PRO A 312 10.68 -3.76 -18.27
CA PRO A 312 12.04 -3.51 -18.75
C PRO A 312 13.10 -3.71 -17.65
N LYS A 313 14.24 -4.33 -18.00
CA LYS A 313 15.35 -4.51 -17.06
C LYS A 313 15.86 -3.16 -16.54
N GLY A 314 16.14 -3.09 -15.24
CA GLY A 314 16.59 -1.86 -14.60
C GLY A 314 15.48 -0.84 -14.29
N SER A 315 14.21 -1.20 -14.50
CA SER A 315 13.06 -0.37 -14.12
C SER A 315 12.99 -0.06 -12.63
N LEU A 316 13.43 -0.99 -11.77
CA LEU A 316 13.46 -0.88 -10.32
C LEU A 316 14.79 -1.42 -9.77
N GLU A 317 15.33 -0.81 -8.72
CA GLU A 317 16.40 -1.40 -7.88
C GLU A 317 15.81 -2.37 -6.86
N THR A 318 14.58 -2.13 -6.37
CA THR A 318 13.87 -3.07 -5.50
C THR A 318 13.55 -4.36 -6.25
N GLN A 319 13.93 -5.49 -5.66
CA GLN A 319 13.67 -6.82 -6.23
C GLN A 319 12.48 -7.50 -5.55
N ASN A 320 11.73 -8.31 -6.29
CA ASN A 320 10.71 -9.17 -5.69
C ASN A 320 11.35 -10.37 -4.98
N MET A 321 10.97 -10.58 -3.72
CA MET A 321 11.20 -11.81 -2.97
C MET A 321 9.93 -12.65 -3.06
N ASN A 322 9.89 -13.53 -4.06
CA ASN A 322 8.75 -14.40 -4.29
C ASN A 322 8.70 -15.50 -3.23
N ILE A 323 7.60 -15.55 -2.48
CA ILE A 323 7.32 -16.64 -1.54
C ILE A 323 6.03 -17.33 -1.99
N ASP A 324 6.09 -18.66 -2.12
CA ASP A 324 4.96 -19.47 -2.55
C ASP A 324 3.87 -19.53 -1.46
N TRP A 325 2.73 -20.14 -1.74
CA TRP A 325 1.63 -20.25 -0.78
C TRP A 325 2.06 -21.05 0.45
N THR A 326 2.16 -20.34 1.58
CA THR A 326 2.60 -20.89 2.86
C THR A 326 1.44 -21.38 3.72
N PHE A 327 1.66 -22.44 4.47
CA PHE A 327 0.69 -23.07 5.37
C PHE A 327 1.41 -23.88 6.46
N TRP A 328 0.71 -24.20 7.54
CA TRP A 328 1.17 -25.23 8.47
C TRP A 328 0.84 -26.61 7.91
N CYS A 329 1.78 -27.56 7.99
CA CYS A 329 1.54 -28.95 7.62
C CYS A 329 1.75 -29.88 8.82
N ASN A 330 0.72 -30.67 9.14
CA ASN A 330 0.71 -31.57 10.30
C ASN A 330 1.75 -32.70 10.16
N LYS A 331 1.97 -33.23 8.95
CA LYS A 331 2.99 -34.25 8.70
C LYS A 331 4.41 -33.70 8.74
N CYS A 332 4.61 -32.46 8.28
CA CYS A 332 5.92 -31.80 8.39
C CYS A 332 6.20 -31.30 9.81
N GLY A 333 5.17 -31.14 10.64
CA GLY A 333 5.29 -30.58 12.00
C GLY A 333 5.67 -29.10 12.02
N GLY A 334 5.35 -28.33 10.97
CA GLY A 334 5.86 -26.97 10.82
C GLY A 334 5.22 -26.16 9.69
N MET A 335 5.62 -24.89 9.62
CA MET A 335 5.33 -24.03 8.48
C MET A 335 6.09 -24.51 7.24
N ALA A 336 5.41 -24.54 6.10
CA ALA A 336 5.96 -24.91 4.81
C ALA A 336 5.30 -24.10 3.70
N SER A 337 5.69 -24.38 2.46
CA SER A 337 5.08 -23.84 1.24
C SER A 337 4.80 -24.96 0.24
N GLN A 338 4.10 -24.66 -0.85
CA GLN A 338 3.91 -25.64 -1.94
C GLN A 338 5.24 -26.10 -2.59
N ARG A 339 6.33 -25.33 -2.42
CA ARG A 339 7.66 -25.71 -2.92
C ARG A 339 8.41 -26.66 -2.01
N THR A 340 8.08 -26.67 -0.72
CA THR A 340 8.86 -27.39 0.31
C THR A 340 8.08 -28.51 0.97
N CYS A 341 6.77 -28.60 0.75
CA CYS A 341 5.91 -29.65 1.29
C CYS A 341 5.18 -30.43 0.16
N PRO A 342 5.38 -31.76 0.07
CA PRO A 342 4.72 -32.59 -0.94
C PRO A 342 3.30 -33.05 -0.53
N HIS A 343 2.88 -32.81 0.72
CA HIS A 343 1.62 -33.32 1.26
C HIS A 343 0.40 -32.55 0.72
N THR A 344 -0.78 -33.18 0.71
CA THR A 344 -2.02 -32.62 0.14
C THR A 344 -2.74 -31.69 1.13
N LYS A 345 -3.87 -31.09 0.72
CA LYS A 345 -4.66 -30.18 1.56
C LYS A 345 -5.15 -30.80 2.88
N ASP A 346 -5.35 -32.12 2.93
CA ASP A 346 -5.82 -32.81 4.13
C ASP A 346 -4.80 -32.78 5.26
N ASP A 347 -3.51 -32.63 4.92
CA ASP A 347 -2.41 -32.51 5.88
C ASP A 347 -2.06 -31.04 6.21
N ARG A 348 -2.78 -30.07 5.64
CA ARG A 348 -2.48 -28.63 5.73
C ARG A 348 -3.55 -27.89 6.52
N ILE A 349 -3.15 -26.97 7.38
CA ILE A 349 -4.08 -26.07 8.08
C ILE A 349 -4.19 -24.78 7.27
N LEU A 350 -5.36 -24.59 6.66
CA LEU A 350 -5.74 -23.41 5.89
C LEU A 350 -7.10 -22.93 6.41
N LEU A 351 -7.14 -21.77 7.05
CA LEU A 351 -8.39 -21.13 7.46
C LEU A 351 -8.71 -19.96 6.54
N SER A 352 -9.94 -19.93 6.02
CA SER A 352 -10.44 -18.77 5.29
C SER A 352 -10.63 -17.59 6.25
N GLY A 353 -10.49 -16.37 5.75
CA GLY A 353 -10.73 -15.17 6.58
C GLY A 353 -12.14 -15.14 7.18
N THR A 354 -13.14 -15.66 6.45
CA THR A 354 -14.50 -15.86 6.96
C THR A 354 -14.54 -16.80 8.16
N LYS A 355 -13.85 -17.94 8.11
CA LYS A 355 -13.82 -18.89 9.23
C LYS A 355 -13.08 -18.29 10.43
N VAL A 356 -11.96 -17.60 10.20
CA VAL A 356 -11.21 -16.91 11.26
C VAL A 356 -12.09 -15.89 11.97
N ARG A 357 -12.80 -15.03 11.22
CA ARG A 357 -13.72 -14.03 11.80
C ARG A 357 -14.84 -14.67 12.62
N SER A 358 -15.49 -15.71 12.11
CA SER A 358 -16.54 -16.44 12.86
C SER A 358 -15.99 -17.00 14.17
N MET A 359 -14.83 -17.65 14.16
CA MET A 359 -14.22 -18.17 15.38
C MET A 359 -13.91 -17.06 16.38
N LEU A 360 -13.32 -15.94 15.94
CA LEU A 360 -13.00 -14.81 16.81
C LEU A 360 -14.25 -14.13 17.39
N SER A 361 -15.29 -13.89 16.58
CA SER A 361 -16.57 -13.32 17.03
C SER A 361 -17.35 -14.24 17.97
N GLU A 362 -17.18 -15.56 17.84
CA GLU A 362 -17.79 -16.56 18.73
C GLU A 362 -16.95 -16.83 19.99
N GLY A 363 -15.82 -16.14 20.17
CA GLY A 363 -14.90 -16.36 21.29
C GLY A 363 -14.20 -17.72 21.25
N GLN A 364 -14.16 -18.39 20.10
CA GLN A 364 -13.42 -19.64 19.90
C GLN A 364 -11.93 -19.36 19.69
N ASP A 365 -11.10 -20.26 20.19
CA ASP A 365 -9.65 -20.18 19.99
C ASP A 365 -9.26 -20.57 18.57
N LEU A 366 -8.39 -19.77 17.96
CA LEU A 366 -7.74 -20.14 16.71
C LEU A 366 -6.70 -21.25 16.98
N PRO A 367 -6.53 -22.23 16.07
CA PRO A 367 -5.46 -23.23 16.18
C PRO A 367 -4.10 -22.55 16.34
N VAL A 368 -3.28 -23.08 17.25
CA VAL A 368 -1.94 -22.53 17.54
C VAL A 368 -0.99 -22.65 16.36
N GLU A 369 -1.29 -23.57 15.44
CA GLU A 369 -0.64 -23.79 14.16
C GLU A 369 -1.00 -22.70 13.13
N PHE A 370 -2.14 -22.03 13.31
CA PHE A 370 -2.58 -20.93 12.46
C PHE A 370 -2.14 -19.57 13.00
N SER A 371 -2.42 -19.27 14.28
CA SER A 371 -2.07 -18.00 14.92
C SER A 371 -1.46 -18.22 16.29
N ARG A 372 -0.53 -17.34 16.69
CA ARG A 372 -0.02 -17.34 18.07
C ARG A 372 -1.16 -17.01 19.03
N PRO A 373 -1.28 -17.69 20.20
CA PRO A 373 -2.36 -17.45 21.15
C PRO A 373 -2.46 -15.99 21.61
N GLU A 374 -1.33 -15.33 21.82
CA GLU A 374 -1.27 -13.93 22.28
C GLU A 374 -1.82 -12.98 21.22
N VAL A 375 -1.47 -13.23 19.96
CA VAL A 375 -2.01 -12.49 18.81
C VAL A 375 -3.50 -12.74 18.67
N ALA A 376 -3.94 -14.00 18.78
CA ALA A 376 -5.36 -14.35 18.69
C ALA A 376 -6.19 -13.65 19.79
N LYS A 377 -5.66 -13.53 21.01
CA LYS A 377 -6.32 -12.83 22.13
C LYS A 377 -6.55 -11.34 21.86
N VAL A 378 -5.58 -10.65 21.26
CA VAL A 378 -5.76 -9.24 20.84
C VAL A 378 -6.95 -9.13 19.89
N LEU A 379 -7.02 -10.03 18.90
CA LEU A 379 -8.11 -10.04 17.92
C LEU A 379 -9.45 -10.42 18.55
N GLN A 380 -9.49 -11.45 19.41
CA GLN A 380 -10.71 -11.84 20.14
C GLN A 380 -11.25 -10.68 20.98
N LYS A 381 -10.39 -9.94 21.68
CA LYS A 381 -10.79 -8.76 22.46
C LYS A 381 -11.48 -7.71 21.59
N TYR A 382 -10.97 -7.45 20.39
CA TYR A 382 -11.61 -6.55 19.45
C TYR A 382 -12.99 -7.05 19.01
N TYR A 383 -13.10 -8.31 18.57
CA TYR A 383 -14.37 -8.88 18.10
C TYR A 383 -15.44 -9.01 19.21
N ALA A 384 -15.02 -9.28 20.44
CA ALA A 384 -15.91 -9.30 21.61
C ALA A 384 -16.48 -7.91 21.95
N GLY A 385 -15.78 -6.84 21.55
CA GLY A 385 -16.22 -5.46 21.74
C GLY A 385 -17.22 -4.96 20.68
N LEU A 386 -17.45 -5.70 19.60
CA LEU A 386 -18.39 -5.32 18.54
C LEU A 386 -19.84 -5.65 18.93
N THR A 387 -20.78 -4.75 18.64
CA THR A 387 -22.21 -5.03 18.83
C THR A 387 -22.69 -6.13 17.87
N ALA A 388 -23.84 -6.77 18.14
CA ALA A 388 -24.41 -7.80 17.26
C ALA A 388 -24.73 -7.29 15.83
N GLU A 389 -24.89 -5.98 15.65
CA GLU A 389 -25.12 -5.31 14.36
C GLU A 389 -23.82 -5.01 13.62
N GLN A 390 -22.72 -4.82 14.35
CA GLN A 390 -21.35 -4.64 13.82
C GLN A 390 -20.65 -5.98 13.56
N ASN A 391 -21.03 -7.03 14.29
CA ASN A 391 -20.71 -8.41 14.00
C ASN A 391 -21.51 -8.84 12.78
N ILE A 392 -21.02 -8.51 11.59
CA ILE A 392 -21.57 -9.01 10.33
C ILE A 392 -21.73 -10.53 10.46
N LYS A 393 -22.97 -11.01 10.55
CA LYS A 393 -23.26 -12.45 10.45
C LYS A 393 -22.71 -12.92 9.12
N VAL A 394 -21.59 -13.66 9.17
CA VAL A 394 -20.94 -14.12 7.97
C VAL A 394 -21.79 -15.25 7.39
N GLU A 395 -22.56 -14.97 6.35
CA GLU A 395 -23.14 -16.04 5.53
C GLU A 395 -22.00 -16.81 4.88
N LEU A 396 -21.89 -18.10 5.19
CA LEU A 396 -21.02 -19.04 4.51
C LEU A 396 -21.55 -19.26 3.08
N LYS A 397 -21.27 -18.32 2.15
CA LYS A 397 -21.42 -18.60 0.73
C LYS A 397 -20.26 -19.49 0.29
N GLY A 398 -20.62 -20.67 -0.19
CA GLY A 398 -19.72 -21.79 -0.46
C GLY A 398 -18.65 -21.51 -1.52
N HIS A 399 -17.64 -22.38 -1.47
CA HIS A 399 -16.46 -22.49 -2.32
C HIS A 399 -15.36 -21.45 -2.08
N SER A 400 -14.72 -21.53 -0.91
CA SER A 400 -13.30 -21.20 -0.77
C SER A 400 -12.51 -22.51 -0.60
N ALA A 401 -11.50 -22.68 -1.47
CA ALA A 401 -10.57 -23.82 -1.58
C ALA A 401 -11.14 -25.09 -2.25
N ALA A 402 -11.08 -25.12 -3.59
CA ALA A 402 -10.81 -26.37 -4.30
C ALA A 402 -9.30 -26.59 -4.35
#